data_AF-A0A8J8IRN0-F1
#
_entry.id   AF-A0A8J8IRN0-F1
#
_cell.length_a   1.000
_cell.length_b   1.000
_cell.length_c   1.000
_cell.angle_alpha   90.00
_cell.angle_beta   90.00
_cell.angle_gamma   90.00
#
_symmetry.space_group_name_H-M   'P 1'
#
loop_
_entity.id
_entity.type
_entity.pdbx_description
1 polymer ?
#
loop_
_entity_poly.entity_id
_entity_poly.type
_entity_poly.pdbx_seq_one_letter_code
_entity_poly.pdbx_strand_id
1 'polypeptide(L)'
;MRVEGLAECVRKKLGRVSGLHSLILYGSLLRGDFVPGTSDVDFFAVLGDGTDPEIIIEKIKPVLEECSAFLNPVEVDVAWEWLSNLRDPLNLGYPYKFLTVYQRDFRENHVVLLGEDVVGIIPEYSLDELLPGRLEGILRNLERFSRNLKMLHILAGETARLMAFLSGSSLRKDDVLRTLQQLGDNEAVMIYTAYLKGRNEPFDGDFLQEFVKLRVEKMKTLFLPPHKQRH
;
A
#
# COMPACT_ATOMS: atom_id res chain seq x y z
N MET A 1 -12.46 -6.21 -18.76
CA MET A 1 -13.88 -5.92 -18.42
C MET A 1 -14.07 -5.02 -17.19
N ARG A 2 -13.71 -5.42 -15.96
CA ARG A 2 -14.02 -4.60 -14.76
C ARG A 2 -13.25 -3.27 -14.70
N VAL A 3 -11.96 -3.30 -15.00
CA VAL A 3 -11.07 -2.11 -15.00
C VAL A 3 -11.43 -1.15 -16.13
N GLU A 4 -11.73 -1.67 -17.32
CA GLU A 4 -12.10 -0.85 -18.49
C GLU A 4 -13.37 -0.04 -18.23
N GLY A 5 -14.41 -0.66 -17.67
CA GLY A 5 -15.65 0.03 -17.32
C GLY A 5 -15.45 1.11 -16.24
N LEU A 6 -14.62 0.83 -15.23
CA LEU A 6 -14.21 1.83 -14.23
C LEU A 6 -13.49 3.01 -14.88
N ALA A 7 -12.50 2.73 -15.73
CA ALA A 7 -11.72 3.76 -16.42
C ALA A 7 -12.60 4.63 -17.33
N GLU A 8 -13.53 4.02 -18.07
CA GLU A 8 -14.48 4.75 -18.91
C GLU A 8 -15.42 5.65 -18.08
N CYS A 9 -15.96 5.13 -16.97
CA CYS A 9 -16.82 5.90 -16.07
C CYS A 9 -16.09 7.13 -15.53
N VAL A 10 -14.86 6.95 -15.01
CA VAL A 10 -14.04 8.03 -14.46
C VAL A 10 -13.74 9.08 -15.53
N ARG A 11 -13.28 8.66 -16.71
CA ARG A 11 -12.97 9.57 -17.82
C ARG A 11 -14.18 10.39 -18.26
N LYS A 12 -15.36 9.77 -18.33
CA LYS A 12 -16.60 10.43 -18.74
C LYS A 12 -17.08 11.46 -17.72
N LYS A 13 -16.91 11.20 -16.42
CA LYS A 13 -17.45 12.06 -15.36
C LYS A 13 -16.50 13.17 -14.89
N LEU A 14 -15.19 12.91 -14.80
CA LEU A 14 -14.23 13.90 -14.31
C LEU A 14 -13.71 14.84 -15.40
N GLY A 15 -13.55 14.35 -16.63
CA GLY A 15 -12.89 15.11 -17.69
C GLY A 15 -11.52 15.65 -17.26
N ARG A 16 -11.19 16.88 -17.67
CA ARG A 16 -9.97 17.57 -17.23
C ARG A 16 -10.21 18.29 -15.90
N VAL A 17 -9.40 18.00 -14.90
CA VAL A 17 -9.43 18.67 -13.60
C VAL A 17 -8.20 19.57 -13.47
N SER A 18 -8.41 20.89 -13.30
CA SER A 18 -7.30 21.83 -13.09
C SER A 18 -6.52 21.46 -11.83
N GLY A 19 -5.19 21.47 -11.89
CA GLY A 19 -4.32 21.07 -10.78
C GLY A 19 -4.08 19.56 -10.65
N LEU A 20 -4.85 18.71 -11.33
CA LEU A 20 -4.60 17.27 -11.41
C LEU A 20 -3.73 16.99 -12.65
N HIS A 21 -2.47 16.60 -12.44
CA HIS A 21 -1.55 16.22 -13.50
C HIS A 21 -1.83 14.80 -14.00
N SER A 22 -2.04 13.85 -13.08
CA SER A 22 -2.35 12.46 -13.40
C SER A 22 -3.27 11.83 -12.36
N LEU A 23 -4.13 10.91 -12.79
CA LEU A 23 -4.93 10.05 -11.92
C LEU A 23 -4.71 8.60 -12.32
N ILE A 24 -4.17 7.82 -11.40
CA ILE A 24 -3.65 6.49 -11.67
C ILE A 24 -4.40 5.50 -10.79
N LEU A 25 -4.91 4.44 -11.40
CA LEU A 25 -5.43 3.27 -10.69
C LEU A 25 -4.29 2.28 -10.51
N TYR A 26 -4.18 1.68 -9.32
CA TYR A 26 -3.15 0.67 -9.04
C TYR A 26 -3.64 -0.39 -8.05
N GLY A 27 -2.73 -1.29 -7.66
CA GLY A 27 -2.97 -2.20 -6.55
C GLY A 27 -3.74 -3.46 -6.94
N SER A 28 -4.52 -3.98 -6.00
CA SER A 28 -5.04 -5.36 -6.10
C SER A 28 -6.04 -5.58 -7.23
N LEU A 29 -6.71 -4.51 -7.67
CA LEU A 29 -7.63 -4.57 -8.80
C LEU A 29 -6.90 -4.84 -10.11
N LEU A 30 -5.74 -4.22 -10.32
CA LEU A 30 -4.93 -4.42 -11.53
C LEU A 30 -4.13 -5.71 -11.49
N ARG A 31 -3.63 -6.11 -10.31
CA ARG A 31 -2.98 -7.42 -10.11
C ARG A 31 -3.92 -8.61 -10.28
N GLY A 32 -5.23 -8.39 -10.29
CA GLY A 32 -6.25 -9.44 -10.40
C GLY A 32 -6.44 -10.26 -9.11
N ASP A 33 -6.03 -9.74 -7.96
CA ASP A 33 -6.21 -10.37 -6.64
C ASP A 33 -7.19 -9.60 -5.74
N PHE A 34 -8.01 -8.71 -6.30
CA PHE A 34 -9.05 -7.96 -5.59
C PHE A 34 -10.15 -8.87 -5.04
N VAL A 35 -10.50 -8.66 -3.77
CA VAL A 35 -11.54 -9.41 -3.05
C VAL A 35 -12.67 -8.44 -2.64
N PRO A 36 -13.89 -8.58 -3.20
CA PRO A 36 -15.04 -7.75 -2.82
C PRO A 36 -15.33 -7.83 -1.31
N GLY A 37 -15.61 -6.69 -0.68
CA GLY A 37 -15.86 -6.58 0.76
C GLY A 37 -14.62 -6.76 1.63
N THR A 38 -13.42 -6.86 1.04
CA THR A 38 -12.14 -6.95 1.79
C THR A 38 -11.04 -6.05 1.24
N SER A 39 -10.99 -5.85 -0.08
CA SER A 39 -9.97 -5.03 -0.73
C SER A 39 -10.46 -3.60 -0.94
N ASP A 40 -9.52 -2.67 -0.86
CA ASP A 40 -9.69 -1.28 -1.24
C ASP A 40 -9.50 -1.13 -2.76
N VAL A 41 -9.99 -0.02 -3.33
CA VAL A 41 -9.62 0.41 -4.68
C VAL A 41 -8.67 1.58 -4.53
N ASP A 42 -7.41 1.36 -4.92
CA ASP A 42 -6.31 2.28 -4.70
C ASP A 42 -6.12 3.22 -5.90
N PHE A 43 -6.23 4.53 -5.66
CA PHE A 43 -5.93 5.57 -6.63
C PHE A 43 -4.74 6.41 -6.18
N PHE A 44 -3.98 6.91 -7.14
CA PHE A 44 -2.90 7.86 -6.92
C PHE A 44 -3.12 9.11 -7.78
N ALA A 45 -3.29 10.25 -7.10
CA ALA A 45 -3.47 11.55 -7.72
C ALA A 45 -2.14 12.31 -7.71
N VAL A 46 -1.59 12.56 -8.90
CA VAL A 46 -0.42 13.42 -9.05
C VAL A 46 -0.90 14.84 -9.30
N LEU A 47 -0.49 15.76 -8.44
CA LEU A 47 -0.92 17.14 -8.46
C LEU A 47 0.14 18.04 -9.09
N GLY A 48 -0.29 19.12 -9.74
CA GLY A 48 0.62 20.21 -10.10
C GLY A 48 1.17 20.89 -8.84
N ASP A 49 2.42 21.33 -8.87
CA ASP A 49 3.06 21.98 -7.73
C ASP A 49 2.26 23.20 -7.23
N GLY A 50 2.11 23.32 -5.91
CA GLY A 50 1.32 24.39 -5.28
C GLY A 50 -0.20 24.24 -5.40
N THR A 51 -0.69 23.14 -5.98
CA THR A 51 -2.11 22.79 -5.95
C THR A 51 -2.50 22.35 -4.55
N ASP A 52 -3.63 22.86 -4.05
CA ASP A 52 -4.23 22.41 -2.81
C ASP A 52 -4.82 21.00 -2.98
N PRO A 53 -4.28 19.98 -2.28
CA PRO A 53 -4.76 18.61 -2.40
C PRO A 53 -6.21 18.47 -1.95
N GLU A 54 -6.66 19.18 -0.91
CA GLU A 54 -7.99 18.98 -0.33
C GLU A 54 -9.07 19.30 -1.37
N ILE A 55 -8.92 20.42 -2.09
CA ILE A 55 -9.83 20.84 -3.16
C ILE A 55 -9.92 19.79 -4.28
N ILE A 56 -8.78 19.20 -4.66
CA ILE A 56 -8.75 18.19 -5.73
C ILE A 56 -9.37 16.88 -5.25
N ILE A 57 -8.99 16.42 -4.05
CA ILE A 57 -9.51 15.17 -3.48
C ILE A 57 -11.02 15.25 -3.25
N GLU A 58 -11.54 16.34 -2.70
CA GLU A 58 -12.99 16.56 -2.52
C GLU A 58 -13.74 16.50 -3.86
N LYS A 59 -13.12 16.96 -4.95
CA LYS A 59 -13.71 16.92 -6.28
C LYS A 59 -13.68 15.54 -6.91
N ILE A 60 -12.58 14.79 -6.79
CA ILE A 60 -12.43 13.52 -7.50
C ILE A 60 -12.99 12.33 -6.73
N LYS A 61 -12.87 12.32 -5.39
CA LYS A 61 -13.20 11.16 -4.56
C LYS A 61 -14.66 10.71 -4.71
N PRO A 62 -15.69 11.60 -4.72
CA PRO A 62 -17.07 11.17 -4.92
C PRO A 62 -17.31 10.47 -6.26
N VAL A 63 -16.62 10.90 -7.31
CA VAL A 63 -16.73 10.27 -8.64
C VAL A 63 -16.02 8.93 -8.66
N LEU A 64 -14.88 8.81 -7.99
CA LEU A 64 -14.16 7.54 -7.86
C LEU A 64 -14.99 6.52 -7.06
N GLU A 65 -15.63 6.95 -5.97
CA GLU A 65 -16.56 6.14 -5.18
C GLU A 65 -17.76 5.67 -6.00
N GLU A 66 -18.41 6.58 -6.73
CA GLU A 66 -19.53 6.22 -7.60
C GLU A 66 -19.12 5.22 -8.69
N CYS A 67 -18.02 5.50 -9.39
CA CYS A 67 -17.56 4.67 -10.50
C CYS A 67 -17.02 3.31 -10.04
N SER A 68 -16.59 3.17 -8.78
CA SER A 68 -16.07 1.91 -8.23
C SER A 68 -17.08 1.12 -7.40
N ALA A 69 -18.26 1.69 -7.09
CA ALA A 69 -19.25 1.09 -6.20
C ALA A 69 -19.65 -0.34 -6.59
N PHE A 70 -19.73 -0.65 -7.89
CA PHE A 70 -20.08 -1.98 -8.39
C PHE A 70 -19.05 -3.08 -8.04
N LEU A 71 -17.83 -2.69 -7.64
CA LEU A 71 -16.79 -3.61 -7.20
C LEU A 71 -16.98 -4.05 -5.74
N ASN A 72 -17.85 -3.38 -4.99
CA ASN A 72 -18.03 -3.54 -3.54
C ASN A 72 -16.69 -3.42 -2.77
N PRO A 73 -15.97 -2.29 -2.88
CA PRO A 73 -14.74 -2.07 -2.14
C PRO A 73 -15.01 -1.85 -0.64
N VAL A 74 -14.01 -2.12 0.19
CA VAL A 74 -14.05 -1.69 1.61
C VAL A 74 -13.89 -0.18 1.69
N GLU A 75 -12.94 0.36 0.93
CA GLU A 75 -12.66 1.79 0.84
C GLU A 75 -12.18 2.17 -0.57
N VAL A 76 -12.41 3.42 -0.95
CA VAL A 76 -11.75 4.07 -2.07
C VAL A 76 -10.64 4.94 -1.53
N ASP A 77 -9.42 4.45 -1.61
CA ASP A 77 -8.23 5.13 -1.12
C ASP A 77 -7.64 6.01 -2.22
N VAL A 78 -7.30 7.25 -1.87
CA VAL A 78 -6.72 8.22 -2.80
C VAL A 78 -5.46 8.80 -2.16
N ALA A 79 -4.33 8.19 -2.47
CA ALA A 79 -3.03 8.78 -2.19
C ALA A 79 -2.79 9.96 -3.15
N TRP A 80 -2.02 10.94 -2.72
CA TRP A 80 -1.65 12.05 -3.59
C TRP A 80 -0.22 12.52 -3.34
N GLU A 81 0.37 13.13 -4.36
CA GLU A 81 1.70 13.74 -4.27
C GLU A 81 1.87 14.85 -5.32
N TRP A 82 2.72 15.83 -5.05
CA TRP A 82 3.10 16.83 -6.04
C TRP A 82 4.05 16.26 -7.09
N LEU A 83 3.89 16.69 -8.34
CA LEU A 83 4.69 16.22 -9.46
C LEU A 83 6.20 16.38 -9.21
N SER A 84 6.64 17.52 -8.66
CA SER A 84 8.06 17.77 -8.40
C SER A 84 8.64 16.85 -7.32
N ASN A 85 7.82 16.29 -6.44
CA ASN A 85 8.25 15.37 -5.39
C ASN A 85 8.50 13.95 -5.91
N LEU A 86 7.89 13.58 -7.04
CA LEU A 86 8.04 12.24 -7.61
C LEU A 86 9.45 11.89 -8.07
N ARG A 87 10.32 12.89 -8.27
CA ARG A 87 11.73 12.67 -8.59
C ARG A 87 12.53 12.09 -7.40
N ASP A 88 12.03 12.29 -6.18
CA ASP A 88 12.60 11.69 -4.97
C ASP A 88 11.58 11.62 -3.82
N PRO A 89 10.63 10.66 -3.87
CA PRO A 89 9.58 10.52 -2.86
C PRO A 89 10.09 10.29 -1.42
N LEU A 90 11.34 9.85 -1.24
CA LEU A 90 11.92 9.64 0.08
C LEU A 90 12.26 10.95 0.80
N ASN A 91 12.75 11.94 0.07
CA ASN A 91 13.29 13.17 0.67
C ASN A 91 12.46 14.42 0.37
N LEU A 92 11.68 14.42 -0.73
CA LEU A 92 10.90 15.58 -1.15
C LEU A 92 9.41 15.43 -0.83
N GLY A 93 8.91 14.20 -0.78
CA GLY A 93 7.49 13.90 -0.62
C GLY A 93 7.19 12.93 0.50
N TYR A 94 6.02 12.29 0.38
CA TYR A 94 5.61 11.21 1.26
C TYR A 94 6.11 9.85 0.72
N PRO A 95 6.85 9.07 1.51
CA PRO A 95 7.44 7.80 1.07
C PRO A 95 6.41 6.67 1.07
N TYR A 96 5.40 6.77 0.21
CA TYR A 96 4.40 5.73 0.07
C TYR A 96 5.05 4.37 -0.23
N LYS A 97 4.52 3.30 0.36
CA LYS A 97 5.05 1.94 0.16
C LYS A 97 5.09 1.55 -1.32
N PHE A 98 4.10 1.97 -2.11
CA PHE A 98 4.04 1.70 -3.56
C PHE A 98 4.99 2.59 -4.40
N LEU A 99 5.55 3.66 -3.83
CA LEU A 99 6.62 4.46 -4.45
C LEU A 99 8.02 4.03 -3.98
N THR A 100 8.10 3.09 -3.04
CA THR A 100 9.35 2.69 -2.37
C THR A 100 9.50 1.16 -2.38
N VAL A 101 9.20 0.48 -1.27
CA VAL A 101 9.45 -0.96 -1.09
C VAL A 101 8.68 -1.82 -2.10
N TYR A 102 7.51 -1.35 -2.53
CA TYR A 102 6.63 -2.02 -3.49
C TYR A 102 6.61 -1.31 -4.85
N GLN A 103 7.62 -0.51 -5.18
CA GLN A 103 7.67 0.27 -6.43
C GLN A 103 7.54 -0.59 -7.69
N ARG A 104 8.16 -1.78 -7.74
CA ARG A 104 8.07 -2.66 -8.91
C ARG A 104 6.65 -3.09 -9.19
N ASP A 105 5.91 -3.44 -8.13
CA ASP A 105 4.50 -3.81 -8.23
C ASP A 105 3.66 -2.67 -8.80
N PHE A 106 3.89 -1.43 -8.36
CA PHE A 106 3.21 -0.26 -8.89
C PHE A 106 3.52 -0.05 -10.38
N ARG A 107 4.81 -0.12 -10.78
CA ARG A 107 5.24 0.05 -12.18
C ARG A 107 4.66 -0.98 -13.13
N GLU A 108 4.43 -2.20 -12.65
CA GLU A 108 3.86 -3.30 -13.44
C GLU A 108 2.33 -3.30 -13.43
N ASN A 109 1.72 -2.76 -12.37
CA ASN A 109 0.30 -2.84 -12.10
C ASN A 109 -0.31 -1.46 -11.85
N HIS A 110 -0.10 -0.54 -12.78
CA HIS A 110 -0.77 0.76 -12.84
C HIS A 110 -1.50 0.96 -14.18
N VAL A 111 -2.55 1.78 -14.15
CA VAL A 111 -3.23 2.29 -15.35
C VAL A 111 -3.53 3.77 -15.13
N VAL A 112 -3.08 4.60 -16.08
CA VAL A 112 -3.42 6.02 -16.10
C VAL A 112 -4.87 6.19 -16.57
N LEU A 113 -5.71 6.72 -15.70
CA LEU A 113 -7.11 7.03 -16.00
C LEU A 113 -7.24 8.39 -16.66
N LEU A 114 -6.52 9.39 -16.15
CA LEU A 114 -6.47 10.76 -16.65
C LEU A 114 -5.04 11.29 -16.61
N GLY A 115 -4.67 12.13 -17.58
CA GLY A 115 -3.37 12.79 -17.60
C GLY A 115 -2.25 11.93 -18.19
N GLU A 116 -1.03 12.15 -17.71
CA GLU A 116 0.20 11.53 -18.21
C GLU A 116 0.69 10.39 -17.30
N ASP A 117 1.45 9.45 -17.86
CA ASP A 117 2.14 8.44 -17.06
C ASP A 117 3.39 9.04 -16.41
N VAL A 118 3.50 8.87 -15.09
CA VAL A 118 4.61 9.40 -14.27
C VAL A 118 5.61 8.33 -13.86
N VAL A 119 5.42 7.06 -14.24
CA VAL A 119 6.31 5.97 -13.82
C VAL A 119 7.75 6.20 -14.27
N GLY A 120 7.95 6.84 -15.42
CA GLY A 120 9.29 7.15 -15.93
C GLY A 120 10.09 8.17 -15.11
N ILE A 121 9.45 8.96 -14.25
CA ILE A 121 10.13 9.98 -13.43
C ILE A 121 10.36 9.53 -11.98
N ILE A 122 9.66 8.49 -11.54
CA ILE A 122 9.86 7.91 -10.21
C ILE A 122 11.22 7.18 -10.22
N PRO A 123 12.09 7.37 -9.22
CA PRO A 123 13.35 6.62 -9.12
C PRO A 123 13.13 5.16 -8.74
N GLU A 124 14.13 4.31 -8.95
CA GLU A 124 14.16 2.96 -8.36
C GLU A 124 15.11 2.93 -7.17
N TYR A 125 14.58 2.59 -6.00
CA TYR A 125 15.36 2.41 -4.79
C TYR A 125 15.77 0.95 -4.58
N SER A 126 16.96 0.70 -4.06
CA SER A 126 17.31 -0.67 -3.67
C SER A 126 16.59 -1.05 -2.36
N LEU A 127 16.22 -2.33 -2.25
CA LEU A 127 15.57 -2.83 -1.03
C LEU A 127 16.48 -2.68 0.21
N ASP A 128 17.79 -2.86 0.02
CA ASP A 128 18.81 -2.75 1.07
C ASP A 128 18.95 -1.33 1.65
N GLU A 129 18.59 -0.31 0.88
CA GLU A 129 18.53 1.08 1.33
C GLU A 129 17.23 1.37 2.08
N LEU A 130 16.10 0.86 1.58
CA LEU A 130 14.78 1.15 2.14
C LEU A 130 14.46 0.35 3.41
N LEU A 131 14.97 -0.87 3.52
CA LEU A 131 14.53 -1.83 4.53
C LEU A 131 14.78 -1.35 5.99
N PRO A 132 15.95 -0.79 6.36
CA PRO A 132 16.16 -0.28 7.72
C PRO A 132 15.10 0.75 8.13
N GLY A 133 14.90 1.79 7.31
CA GLY A 133 13.94 2.84 7.58
C GLY A 133 12.49 2.33 7.60
N ARG A 134 12.16 1.33 6.78
CA ARG A 134 10.85 0.68 6.80
C ARG A 134 10.60 -0.08 8.11
N LEU A 135 11.57 -0.85 8.58
CA LEU A 135 11.46 -1.63 9.82
C LEU A 135 11.36 -0.72 11.05
N GLU A 136 12.15 0.34 11.11
CA GLU A 136 12.01 1.35 12.16
C GLU A 136 10.66 2.07 12.10
N GLY A 137 10.18 2.39 10.89
CA GLY A 137 8.87 3.01 10.69
C GLY A 137 7.72 2.13 11.21
N ILE A 138 7.83 0.81 11.06
CA ILE A 138 6.87 -0.14 11.65
C ILE A 138 6.89 -0.04 13.18
N LEU A 139 8.06 0.00 13.81
CA LEU A 139 8.16 0.13 15.28
C LEU A 139 7.63 1.48 15.79
N ARG A 140 7.94 2.58 15.11
CA ARG A 140 7.38 3.91 15.45
C ARG A 140 5.86 3.93 15.34
N ASN A 141 5.31 3.32 14.28
CA ASN A 141 3.86 3.18 14.12
C ASN A 141 3.26 2.28 15.19
N LEU A 142 3.97 1.24 15.64
CA LEU A 142 3.51 0.38 16.72
C LEU A 142 3.30 1.16 18.02
N GLU A 143 4.26 2.01 18.38
CA GLU A 143 4.15 2.89 19.55
C GLU A 143 2.98 3.86 19.42
N ARG A 144 2.89 4.53 18.25
CA ARG A 144 1.81 5.48 17.93
C ARG A 144 0.42 4.84 18.01
N PHE A 145 0.29 3.58 17.60
CA PHE A 145 -0.98 2.87 17.51
C PHE A 145 -1.26 1.93 18.68
N SER A 146 -0.43 1.93 19.74
CA SER A 146 -0.53 1.03 20.90
C SER A 146 -1.92 0.93 21.55
N ARG A 147 -2.77 1.96 21.44
CA ARG A 147 -4.14 1.98 21.97
C ARG A 147 -5.24 1.89 20.91
N ASN A 148 -4.88 1.67 19.65
CA ASN A 148 -5.80 1.60 18.53
C ASN A 148 -5.76 0.19 17.92
N LEU A 149 -6.66 -0.68 18.40
CA LEU A 149 -6.70 -2.09 17.99
C LEU A 149 -6.85 -2.27 16.48
N LYS A 150 -7.67 -1.45 15.82
CA LYS A 150 -7.83 -1.46 14.36
C LYS A 150 -6.50 -1.22 13.66
N MET A 151 -5.74 -0.23 14.10
CA MET A 151 -4.44 0.11 13.51
C MET A 151 -3.37 -0.94 13.83
N LEU A 152 -3.40 -1.56 15.01
CA LEU A 152 -2.52 -2.68 15.35
C LEU A 152 -2.75 -3.88 14.42
N HIS A 153 -4.01 -4.23 14.14
CA HIS A 153 -4.34 -5.29 13.18
C HIS A 153 -3.80 -4.98 11.79
N ILE A 154 -3.96 -3.74 11.32
CA ILE A 154 -3.44 -3.30 10.02
C ILE A 154 -1.92 -3.44 10.01
N LEU A 155 -1.23 -2.92 11.03
CA LEU A 155 0.22 -2.96 11.13
C LEU A 155 0.76 -4.40 11.18
N ALA A 156 0.11 -5.29 11.93
CA ALA A 156 0.46 -6.71 11.98
C ALA A 156 0.28 -7.39 10.61
N GLY A 157 -0.82 -7.13 9.90
CA GLY A 157 -1.02 -7.61 8.53
C GLY A 157 0.03 -7.07 7.55
N GLU A 158 0.41 -5.79 7.66
CA GLU A 158 1.50 -5.20 6.86
C GLU A 158 2.86 -5.84 7.18
N THR A 159 3.10 -6.18 8.44
CA THR A 159 4.34 -6.81 8.90
C THR A 159 4.45 -8.23 8.35
N ALA A 160 3.36 -9.01 8.41
CA ALA A 160 3.29 -10.34 7.81
C ALA A 160 3.50 -10.27 6.29
N ARG A 161 2.87 -9.30 5.60
CA ARG A 161 3.07 -9.10 4.15
C ARG A 161 4.51 -8.76 3.81
N LEU A 162 5.14 -7.85 4.55
CA LEU A 162 6.54 -7.51 4.34
C LEU A 162 7.44 -8.73 4.53
N MET A 163 7.21 -9.53 5.58
CA MET A 163 7.99 -10.75 5.83
C MET A 163 7.89 -11.74 4.66
N ALA A 164 6.69 -11.96 4.12
CA ALA A 164 6.50 -12.80 2.94
C ALA A 164 7.23 -12.23 1.71
N PHE A 165 7.11 -10.92 1.48
CA PHE A 165 7.77 -10.23 0.37
C PHE A 165 9.29 -10.37 0.42
N LEU A 166 9.91 -10.14 1.59
CA LEU A 166 11.36 -10.33 1.79
C LEU A 166 11.80 -11.80 1.59
N SER A 167 10.87 -12.74 1.73
CA SER A 167 11.10 -14.16 1.51
C SER A 167 10.82 -14.60 0.06
N GLY A 168 10.60 -13.66 -0.87
CA GLY A 168 10.43 -13.93 -2.30
C GLY A 168 9.00 -13.97 -2.80
N SER A 169 8.00 -13.67 -1.96
CA SER A 169 6.61 -13.57 -2.38
C SER A 169 6.38 -12.33 -3.26
N SER A 170 5.49 -12.45 -4.26
CA SER A 170 4.80 -11.30 -4.83
C SER A 170 3.83 -10.66 -3.82
N LEU A 171 3.13 -9.59 -4.22
CA LEU A 171 2.11 -8.94 -3.38
C LEU A 171 0.70 -9.52 -3.56
N ARG A 172 0.53 -10.55 -4.40
CA ARG A 172 -0.75 -11.24 -4.54
C ARG A 172 -1.11 -11.96 -3.24
N LYS A 173 -2.35 -11.80 -2.77
CA LYS A 173 -2.81 -12.30 -1.47
C LYS A 173 -2.58 -13.80 -1.26
N ASP A 174 -2.79 -14.61 -2.30
CA ASP A 174 -2.61 -16.06 -2.28
C ASP A 174 -1.13 -16.46 -2.16
N ASP A 175 -0.25 -15.77 -2.88
CA ASP A 175 1.20 -15.98 -2.83
C ASP A 175 1.78 -15.58 -1.47
N VAL A 176 1.32 -14.45 -0.92
CA VAL A 176 1.69 -14.03 0.43
C VAL A 176 1.31 -15.09 1.45
N LEU A 177 0.06 -15.57 1.42
CA LEU A 177 -0.41 -16.58 2.35
C LEU A 177 0.38 -17.90 2.22
N ARG A 178 0.63 -18.35 0.99
CA ARG A 178 1.42 -19.56 0.71
C ARG A 178 2.85 -19.42 1.22
N THR A 179 3.49 -18.27 0.99
CA THR A 179 4.86 -18.01 1.46
C THR A 179 4.92 -18.01 2.98
N LEU A 180 3.94 -17.40 3.66
CA LEU A 180 3.85 -17.45 5.12
C LEU A 180 3.70 -18.87 5.66
N GLN A 181 2.92 -19.71 4.98
CA GLN A 181 2.79 -21.14 5.33
C GLN A 181 4.11 -21.90 5.14
N GLN A 182 4.84 -21.64 4.05
CA GLN A 182 6.14 -22.25 3.78
C GLN A 182 7.22 -21.85 4.81
N LEU A 183 7.15 -20.62 5.33
CA LEU A 183 8.00 -20.15 6.42
C LEU A 183 7.67 -20.80 7.77
N GLY A 184 6.52 -21.48 7.89
CA GLY A 184 6.07 -22.13 9.13
C GLY A 184 5.66 -21.15 10.23
N ASP A 185 5.36 -19.88 9.89
CA ASP A 185 4.96 -18.87 10.87
C ASP A 185 3.44 -18.85 11.07
N ASN A 186 2.96 -19.73 11.97
CA ASN A 186 1.53 -19.93 12.21
C ASN A 186 0.78 -18.65 12.63
N GLU A 187 1.42 -17.78 13.42
CA GLU A 187 0.82 -16.50 13.83
C GLU A 187 0.66 -15.56 12.64
N ALA A 188 1.67 -15.47 11.77
CA ALA A 188 1.58 -14.66 10.56
C ALA A 188 0.50 -15.19 9.60
N VAL A 189 0.40 -16.53 9.46
CA VAL A 189 -0.67 -17.17 8.67
C VAL A 189 -2.04 -16.84 9.24
N MET A 190 -2.21 -16.92 10.56
CA MET A 190 -3.47 -16.61 11.25
C MET A 190 -3.85 -15.14 11.04
N ILE A 191 -2.94 -14.20 11.32
CA ILE A 191 -3.17 -12.76 11.15
C ILE A 191 -3.50 -12.41 9.69
N TYR A 192 -2.76 -12.97 8.73
CA TYR A 192 -3.01 -12.69 7.32
C TYR A 192 -4.32 -13.31 6.84
N THR A 193 -4.66 -14.50 7.31
CA THR A 193 -5.96 -15.14 7.04
C THR A 193 -7.12 -14.31 7.60
N ALA A 194 -6.98 -13.80 8.82
CA ALA A 194 -7.96 -12.89 9.41
C ALA A 194 -8.14 -11.64 8.54
N TYR A 195 -7.05 -11.05 8.02
CA TYR A 195 -7.13 -9.94 7.07
C TYR A 195 -7.94 -10.30 5.82
N LEU A 196 -7.70 -11.47 5.21
CA LEU A 196 -8.46 -11.93 4.04
C LEU A 196 -9.95 -12.16 4.32
N LYS A 197 -10.31 -12.39 5.58
CA LYS A 197 -11.69 -12.54 6.05
C LYS A 197 -12.27 -11.23 6.61
N GLY A 198 -11.71 -10.08 6.28
CA GLY A 198 -12.23 -8.77 6.72
C GLY A 198 -11.87 -8.38 8.15
N ARG A 199 -10.85 -9.00 8.75
CA ARG A 199 -10.38 -8.79 10.14
C ARG A 199 -11.43 -9.19 11.20
N ASN A 200 -12.20 -10.24 10.94
CA ASN A 200 -13.24 -10.73 11.84
C ASN A 200 -12.71 -11.53 13.05
N GLU A 201 -11.42 -11.89 13.08
CA GLU A 201 -10.84 -12.63 14.22
C GLU A 201 -10.44 -11.66 15.33
N PRO A 202 -10.84 -11.91 16.60
CA PRO A 202 -10.52 -11.04 17.71
C PRO A 202 -9.10 -11.36 18.22
N PHE A 203 -8.10 -10.60 17.76
CA PHE A 203 -6.78 -10.61 18.41
C PHE A 203 -6.77 -9.58 19.54
N ASP A 204 -6.12 -9.92 20.64
CA ASP A 204 -5.85 -8.93 21.68
C ASP A 204 -4.71 -7.99 21.26
N GLY A 205 -4.68 -6.80 21.86
CA GLY A 205 -3.72 -5.76 21.50
C GLY A 205 -2.28 -6.11 21.88
N ASP A 206 -2.06 -6.93 22.91
CA ASP A 206 -0.73 -7.29 23.38
C ASP A 206 -0.09 -8.32 22.45
N PHE A 207 -0.87 -9.33 22.02
CA PHE A 207 -0.52 -10.30 21.00
C PHE A 207 -0.07 -9.62 19.70
N LEU A 208 -0.86 -8.65 19.20
CA LEU A 208 -0.52 -7.93 17.97
C LEU A 208 0.78 -7.13 18.11
N GLN A 209 1.00 -6.52 19.28
CA GLN A 209 2.22 -5.77 19.54
C GLN A 209 3.45 -6.67 19.62
N GLU A 210 3.34 -7.78 20.34
CA GLU A 210 4.40 -8.77 20.45
C GLU A 210 4.73 -9.39 19.08
N PHE A 211 3.70 -9.75 18.32
CA PHE A 211 3.85 -10.25 16.95
C PHE A 211 4.68 -9.29 16.09
N VAL A 212 4.30 -8.01 16.05
CA VAL A 212 5.02 -7.00 15.24
C VAL A 212 6.47 -6.87 15.70
N LYS A 213 6.72 -6.72 17.01
CA LYS A 213 8.08 -6.56 17.55
C LYS A 213 8.98 -7.73 17.18
N LEU A 214 8.53 -8.96 17.45
CA LEU A 214 9.31 -10.17 17.20
C LEU A 214 9.63 -10.34 15.71
N ARG A 215 8.67 -10.06 14.81
CA ARG A 215 8.91 -10.23 13.36
C ARG A 215 9.78 -9.13 12.79
N VAL A 216 9.69 -7.90 13.30
CA VAL A 216 10.64 -6.84 12.91
C VAL A 216 12.07 -7.22 13.31
N GLU A 217 12.31 -7.67 14.54
CA GLU A 217 13.66 -8.06 14.98
C GLU A 217 14.18 -9.28 14.21
N LYS A 218 13.31 -10.25 13.90
CA LYS A 218 13.65 -11.37 13.01
C LYS A 218 14.05 -10.88 11.62
N MET A 219 13.32 -9.94 11.03
CA MET A 219 13.65 -9.37 9.72
C MET A 219 14.96 -8.58 9.75
N LYS A 220 15.23 -7.80 10.80
CA LYS A 220 16.53 -7.13 10.98
C LYS A 220 17.68 -8.14 10.99
N THR A 221 17.53 -9.22 11.73
CA THR A 221 18.56 -10.27 11.85
C THR A 221 18.82 -10.98 10.53
N LEU A 222 17.78 -11.28 9.75
CA LEU A 222 17.88 -12.08 8.53
C LEU A 222 18.27 -11.28 7.28
N PHE A 223 17.81 -10.03 7.18
CA PHE A 223 17.86 -9.26 5.94
C PHE A 223 18.72 -7.99 6.03
N LEU A 224 19.14 -7.56 7.22
CA LEU A 224 20.07 -6.45 7.35
C LEU A 224 21.51 -6.93 7.57
N PRO A 225 22.50 -6.30 6.91
CA PRO A 225 23.91 -6.51 7.24
C PRO A 225 24.19 -6.23 8.73
N PRO A 226 25.17 -6.89 9.37
CA PRO A 226 25.45 -6.74 10.80
C PRO A 226 25.67 -5.29 11.27
N HIS A 227 26.21 -4.43 10.40
CA HIS A 227 26.46 -3.02 10.70
C HIS A 227 25.20 -2.13 10.67
N LYS A 228 24.09 -2.59 10.08
CA LYS A 228 22.80 -1.88 10.03
C LYS A 228 21.79 -2.40 11.05
N GLN A 229 22.16 -3.37 11.90
CA GLN A 229 21.27 -3.96 12.91
C GLN A 229 21.22 -3.16 14.24
N ARG A 230 22.06 -2.13 14.42
CA ARG A 230 22.28 -1.43 15.71
C ARG A 230 21.77 0.03 15.77
N HIS A 231 20.84 0.40 14.91
CA HIS A 231 20.15 1.68 14.97
C HIS A 231 18.65 1.46 15.21
#